data_AF-A0A2J6GZJ0-F1
#
_entry.id   AF-A0A2J6GZJ0-F1
#
_cell.length_a   1.000
_cell.length_b   1.000
_cell.length_c   1.000
_cell.angle_alpha   90.00
_cell.angle_beta   90.00
_cell.angle_gamma   90.00
#
_symmetry.space_group_name_H-M   'P 1'
#
loop_
_entity.id
_entity.type
_entity.pdbx_description
1 polymer ?
#
loop_
_entity_poly.entity_id
_entity_poly.type
_entity_poly.pdbx_seq_one_letter_code
_entity_poly.pdbx_strand_id
1 'polypeptide(L)'
;MRGSVYYQTAVLTKLIFFEGAKKSDRINPNHEHYGCVSSFKTMESYRNVWNNFFNYLKEHFKLKNCELITDEHIKSYIEYKIEYYPSKQYLEKITSALGKLESALNRYSKEKYQFPIIYDFKIRQELLNNARDLKLVANNYHNRVYDNPHLIIENLSNPKHQLATTIQLEGGARSEGVTLIKKEQLKDIKIDEITSKNVGVIETKEKGGKVGDVFISTKTYETLQNFFLQNDTSYFKISYQEYIDDIKTTCQKLNIPHHGSHGFRWTFAQNRVREYQNHGYTYEQALQGVSWEMKHFRASITEHYLGH
;
A
#
# COMPACT_ATOMS: atom_id res chain seq x y z
N MET A 1 -28.39 9.75 -16.32
CA MET A 1 -27.53 10.90 -16.00
C MET A 1 -26.99 11.38 -17.33
N ARG A 2 -27.41 12.56 -17.78
CA ARG A 2 -26.96 13.12 -19.07
C ARG A 2 -25.89 14.15 -18.81
N GLY A 3 -24.85 14.20 -19.65
CA GLY A 3 -23.73 15.13 -19.52
C GLY A 3 -22.43 14.55 -20.06
N SER A 4 -21.34 15.31 -19.95
CA SER A 4 -20.00 14.82 -20.30
C SER A 4 -19.59 13.63 -19.42
N VAL A 5 -18.64 12.83 -19.89
CA VAL A 5 -18.05 11.72 -19.10
C VAL A 5 -17.54 12.23 -17.75
N TYR A 6 -16.78 13.32 -17.76
CA TYR A 6 -16.19 13.90 -16.55
C TYR A 6 -17.24 14.43 -15.57
N TYR A 7 -18.36 14.96 -16.07
CA TYR A 7 -19.48 15.38 -15.24
C TYR A 7 -20.12 14.16 -14.57
N GLN A 8 -20.43 13.11 -15.33
CA GLN A 8 -21.05 11.91 -14.78
C GLN A 8 -20.18 11.24 -13.71
N THR A 9 -18.88 11.09 -13.97
CA THR A 9 -17.96 10.51 -12.97
C THR A 9 -17.75 11.43 -11.77
N ALA A 10 -17.83 12.76 -11.93
CA ALA A 10 -17.79 13.70 -10.80
C ALA A 10 -19.01 13.52 -9.88
N VAL A 11 -20.21 13.42 -10.45
CA VAL A 11 -21.44 13.20 -9.68
C VAL A 11 -21.33 11.90 -8.89
N LEU A 12 -20.92 10.80 -9.53
CA LEU A 12 -20.74 9.52 -8.85
C LEU A 12 -19.65 9.55 -7.78
N THR A 13 -18.57 10.30 -8.00
CA THR A 13 -17.49 10.47 -7.02
C THR A 13 -18.00 11.11 -5.73
N LYS A 14 -18.83 12.16 -5.84
CA LYS A 14 -19.38 12.87 -4.67
C LYS A 14 -20.22 11.99 -3.75
N LEU A 15 -20.81 10.91 -4.29
CA LEU A 15 -21.66 10.00 -3.52
C LEU A 15 -20.87 9.04 -2.64
N ILE A 16 -19.62 8.76 -2.99
CA ILE A 16 -18.82 7.74 -2.31
C ILE A 16 -17.51 8.25 -1.74
N PHE A 17 -17.14 9.50 -1.99
CA PHE A 17 -15.94 10.11 -1.46
C PHE A 17 -16.23 10.91 -0.20
N PHE A 18 -15.71 10.44 0.93
CA PHE A 18 -15.85 11.08 2.24
C PHE A 18 -14.46 11.23 2.86
N GLU A 19 -13.92 12.45 2.82
CA GLU A 19 -12.63 12.78 3.42
C GLU A 19 -12.63 12.45 4.91
N GLY A 20 -11.51 11.92 5.41
CA GLY A 20 -11.35 11.62 6.83
C GLY A 20 -12.15 10.43 7.36
N ALA A 21 -13.03 9.81 6.56
CA ALA A 21 -13.81 8.66 7.02
C ALA A 21 -12.90 7.50 7.46
N LYS A 22 -13.08 7.05 8.70
CA LYS A 22 -12.23 6.04 9.33
C LYS A 22 -12.40 4.70 8.63
N LYS A 23 -11.37 3.86 8.70
CA LYS A 23 -11.43 2.52 8.10
C LYS A 23 -12.52 1.66 8.74
N SER A 24 -12.70 1.75 10.07
CA SER A 24 -13.76 1.08 10.83
C SER A 24 -15.15 1.33 10.25
N ASP A 25 -15.42 2.60 9.91
CA ASP A 25 -16.74 3.06 9.50
C ASP A 25 -17.03 2.57 8.07
N ARG A 26 -16.01 2.60 7.21
CA ARG A 26 -16.13 2.18 5.81
C ARG A 26 -16.30 0.68 5.59
N ILE A 27 -16.03 -0.13 6.61
CA ILE A 27 -16.21 -1.60 6.58
C ILE A 27 -17.41 -2.07 7.38
N ASN A 28 -18.08 -1.18 8.13
CA ASN A 28 -19.26 -1.51 8.92
C ASN A 28 -20.52 -1.40 8.04
N PRO A 29 -21.25 -2.48 7.74
CA PRO A 29 -22.45 -2.45 6.90
C PRO A 29 -23.56 -1.50 7.39
N ASN A 30 -23.58 -1.22 8.70
CA ASN A 30 -24.59 -0.38 9.33
C ASN A 30 -24.20 1.11 9.39
N HIS A 31 -23.01 1.49 8.92
CA HIS A 31 -22.56 2.89 8.92
C HIS A 31 -22.89 3.58 7.58
N GLU A 32 -23.22 4.87 7.60
CA GLU A 32 -23.47 5.69 6.40
C GLU A 32 -22.30 5.76 5.41
N HIS A 33 -21.09 5.42 5.85
CA HIS A 33 -19.86 5.45 5.07
C HIS A 33 -19.47 4.06 4.58
N TYR A 34 -20.31 3.05 4.81
CA TYR A 34 -20.08 1.70 4.33
C TYR A 34 -19.77 1.70 2.84
N GLY A 35 -18.68 1.03 2.44
CA GLY A 35 -18.30 0.95 1.04
C GLY A 35 -17.75 2.24 0.44
N CYS A 36 -17.58 3.32 1.20
CA CYS A 36 -17.05 4.59 0.71
C CYS A 36 -15.50 4.62 0.59
N VAL A 37 -14.98 5.67 -0.03
CA VAL A 37 -13.56 5.94 -0.26
C VAL A 37 -13.19 7.23 0.48
N SER A 38 -12.08 7.21 1.23
CA SER A 38 -11.60 8.40 1.95
C SER A 38 -10.24 8.92 1.51
N SER A 39 -9.50 8.15 0.69
CA SER A 39 -8.20 8.56 0.16
C SER A 39 -8.37 9.30 -1.16
N PHE A 40 -7.92 10.56 -1.23
CA PHE A 40 -7.91 11.36 -2.46
C PHE A 40 -7.26 10.62 -3.62
N LYS A 41 -6.04 10.10 -3.42
CA LYS A 41 -5.29 9.36 -4.45
C LYS A 41 -6.01 8.11 -4.94
N THR A 42 -6.71 7.41 -4.03
CA THR A 42 -7.53 6.24 -4.41
C THR A 42 -8.71 6.66 -5.26
N MET A 43 -9.41 7.72 -4.84
CA MET A 43 -10.57 8.22 -5.57
C MET A 43 -10.19 8.79 -6.94
N GLU A 44 -9.11 9.55 -7.02
CA GLU A 44 -8.52 10.01 -8.29
C GLU A 44 -8.22 8.84 -9.22
N SER A 45 -7.53 7.81 -8.71
CA SER A 45 -7.20 6.60 -9.48
C SER A 45 -8.45 5.88 -9.99
N TYR A 46 -9.48 5.73 -9.15
CA TYR A 46 -10.73 5.08 -9.55
C TYR A 46 -11.52 5.91 -10.55
N ARG A 47 -11.62 7.23 -10.34
CA ARG A 47 -12.29 8.13 -11.27
C ARG A 47 -11.60 8.13 -12.64
N ASN A 48 -10.27 8.04 -12.69
CA ASN A 48 -9.54 7.91 -13.96
C ASN A 48 -9.88 6.61 -14.69
N VAL A 49 -10.02 5.49 -13.98
CA VAL A 49 -10.53 4.24 -14.58
C VAL A 49 -11.96 4.43 -15.10
N TRP A 50 -12.84 5.06 -14.31
CA TRP A 50 -14.22 5.31 -14.73
C TRP A 50 -14.30 6.19 -15.97
N ASN A 51 -13.48 7.24 -16.05
CA ASN A 51 -13.41 8.11 -17.23
C ASN A 51 -13.02 7.30 -18.47
N ASN A 52 -12.00 6.45 -18.37
CA ASN A 52 -11.57 5.61 -19.48
C ASN A 52 -12.63 4.59 -19.88
N PHE A 53 -13.32 3.99 -18.90
CA PHE A 53 -14.43 3.08 -19.16
C PHE A 53 -15.60 3.79 -19.86
N PHE A 54 -16.01 4.96 -19.36
CA PHE A 54 -17.13 5.70 -19.96
C PHE A 54 -16.80 6.22 -21.37
N ASN A 55 -15.55 6.61 -21.62
CA ASN A 55 -15.10 6.96 -22.97
C ASN A 55 -15.15 5.74 -23.90
N TYR A 56 -14.71 4.57 -23.43
CA TYR A 56 -14.84 3.31 -24.16
C TYR A 56 -16.31 3.00 -24.49
N LEU A 57 -17.23 3.11 -23.53
CA LEU A 57 -18.66 2.88 -23.77
C LEU A 57 -19.26 3.87 -24.78
N LYS A 58 -18.85 5.13 -24.70
CA LYS A 58 -19.26 6.16 -25.65
C LYS A 58 -18.77 5.84 -27.07
N GLU A 59 -17.58 5.30 -27.20
CA GLU A 59 -16.95 4.99 -28.49
C GLU A 59 -17.53 3.72 -29.12
N HIS A 60 -17.53 2.61 -28.37
CA HIS A 60 -17.85 1.27 -28.86
C HIS A 60 -19.35 0.94 -28.78
N PHE A 61 -20.05 1.43 -27.76
CA PHE A 61 -21.48 1.14 -27.52
C PHE A 61 -22.39 2.33 -27.80
N LYS A 62 -21.82 3.49 -28.13
CA LYS A 62 -22.54 4.78 -28.23
C LYS A 62 -23.33 5.13 -26.96
N LEU A 63 -22.99 4.51 -25.83
CA LEU A 63 -23.65 4.68 -24.55
C LEU A 63 -23.15 5.96 -23.89
N LYS A 64 -24.05 6.93 -23.76
CA LYS A 64 -23.76 8.26 -23.18
C LYS A 64 -24.31 8.44 -21.77
N ASN A 65 -25.13 7.52 -21.29
CA ASN A 65 -25.79 7.57 -19.99
C ASN A 65 -25.27 6.44 -19.10
N CYS A 66 -24.49 6.76 -18.07
CA CYS A 66 -23.91 5.77 -17.18
C CYS A 66 -24.94 4.95 -16.38
N GLU A 67 -26.19 5.40 -16.29
CA GLU A 67 -27.26 4.64 -15.64
C GLU A 67 -27.73 3.43 -16.48
N LEU A 68 -27.28 3.32 -17.72
CA LEU A 68 -27.59 2.20 -18.62
C LEU A 68 -26.47 1.16 -18.68
N ILE A 69 -25.45 1.29 -17.83
CA ILE A 69 -24.34 0.34 -17.77
C ILE A 69 -24.85 -1.00 -17.24
N THR A 70 -24.43 -2.07 -17.90
CA THR A 70 -24.77 -3.46 -17.57
C THR A 70 -23.48 -4.26 -17.33
N ASP A 71 -23.64 -5.49 -16.87
CA ASP A 71 -22.56 -6.47 -16.76
C ASP A 71 -21.87 -6.77 -18.10
N GLU A 72 -22.60 -6.83 -19.22
CA GLU A 72 -22.03 -7.02 -20.56
C GLU A 72 -21.03 -5.91 -20.92
N HIS A 73 -21.34 -4.66 -20.57
CA HIS A 73 -20.43 -3.54 -20.76
C HIS A 73 -19.15 -3.67 -19.92
N ILE A 74 -19.27 -4.19 -18.69
CA ILE A 74 -18.13 -4.47 -17.80
C ILE A 74 -17.25 -5.56 -18.39
N LYS A 75 -17.88 -6.65 -18.86
CA LYS A 75 -17.20 -7.77 -19.50
C LYS A 75 -16.40 -7.31 -20.70
N SER A 76 -17.07 -6.66 -21.65
CA SER A 76 -16.45 -6.17 -22.89
C SER A 76 -15.26 -5.24 -22.63
N TYR A 77 -15.35 -4.35 -21.64
CA TYR A 77 -14.23 -3.48 -21.29
C TYR A 77 -13.04 -4.20 -20.66
N ILE A 78 -13.30 -5.19 -19.79
CA ILE A 78 -12.23 -5.97 -19.17
C ILE A 78 -11.54 -6.84 -20.23
N GLU A 79 -12.28 -7.49 -21.12
CA GLU A 79 -11.75 -8.28 -22.23
C GLU A 79 -10.88 -7.40 -23.15
N TYR A 80 -11.38 -6.22 -23.56
CA TYR A 80 -10.60 -5.24 -24.31
C TYR A 80 -9.29 -4.84 -23.60
N LYS A 81 -9.29 -4.75 -22.27
CA LYS A 81 -8.08 -4.43 -21.51
C LYS A 81 -7.10 -5.59 -21.40
N ILE A 82 -7.61 -6.83 -21.40
CA ILE A 82 -6.80 -8.06 -21.38
C ILE A 82 -6.07 -8.25 -22.71
N GLU A 83 -6.67 -7.86 -23.85
CA GLU A 83 -6.03 -7.95 -25.18
C GLU A 83 -4.65 -7.27 -25.25
N TYR A 84 -4.43 -6.21 -24.46
CA TYR A 84 -3.14 -5.51 -24.38
C TYR A 84 -2.17 -6.09 -23.35
N TYR A 85 -2.44 -7.31 -22.87
CA TYR A 85 -1.61 -8.07 -21.93
C TYR A 85 -1.13 -7.25 -20.70
N PRO A 86 -2.06 -6.72 -19.90
CA PRO A 86 -1.74 -5.80 -18.83
C PRO A 86 -1.00 -6.49 -17.68
N SER A 87 -0.35 -5.70 -16.82
CA SER A 87 0.14 -6.25 -15.55
C SER A 87 -1.02 -6.69 -14.65
N LYS A 88 -0.78 -7.72 -13.84
CA LYS A 88 -1.74 -8.22 -12.84
C LYS A 88 -2.29 -7.09 -11.96
N GLN A 89 -1.42 -6.21 -11.47
CA GLN A 89 -1.83 -5.10 -10.60
C GLN A 89 -2.67 -4.04 -11.33
N TYR A 90 -2.43 -3.85 -12.64
CA TYR A 90 -3.24 -2.92 -13.43
C TYR A 90 -4.67 -3.44 -13.60
N LEU A 91 -4.83 -4.73 -13.91
CA LEU A 91 -6.16 -5.35 -14.04
C LEU A 91 -6.91 -5.41 -12.69
N GLU A 92 -6.20 -5.69 -11.59
CA GLU A 92 -6.75 -5.61 -10.23
C GLU A 92 -7.29 -4.22 -9.89
N LYS A 93 -6.56 -3.17 -10.30
CA LYS A 93 -6.98 -1.78 -10.12
C LYS A 93 -8.25 -1.47 -10.91
N ILE A 94 -8.33 -1.90 -12.18
CA ILE A 94 -9.52 -1.73 -13.01
C ILE A 94 -10.72 -2.41 -12.35
N THR A 95 -10.57 -3.68 -11.98
CA THR A 95 -11.61 -4.48 -11.34
C THR A 95 -12.10 -3.85 -10.03
N SER A 96 -11.17 -3.37 -9.20
CA SER A 96 -11.51 -2.69 -7.94
C SER A 96 -12.25 -1.38 -8.17
N ALA A 97 -11.83 -0.59 -9.15
CA ALA A 97 -12.47 0.67 -9.51
C ALA A 97 -13.90 0.42 -10.04
N LEU A 98 -14.11 -0.57 -10.91
CA LEU A 98 -15.44 -0.93 -11.42
C LEU A 98 -16.35 -1.45 -10.29
N GLY A 99 -15.80 -2.13 -9.29
CA GLY A 99 -16.55 -2.47 -8.08
C GLY A 99 -16.99 -1.25 -7.26
N LYS A 100 -16.18 -0.18 -7.22
CA LYS A 100 -16.63 1.08 -6.61
C LYS A 100 -17.60 1.87 -7.48
N LEU A 101 -17.53 1.71 -8.80
CA LEU A 101 -18.52 2.26 -9.71
C LEU A 101 -19.90 1.64 -9.46
N GLU A 102 -19.96 0.31 -9.31
CA GLU A 102 -21.18 -0.42 -8.89
C GLU A 102 -21.77 0.18 -7.60
N SER A 103 -20.94 0.37 -6.58
CA SER A 103 -21.38 0.99 -5.31
C SER A 103 -21.93 2.41 -5.50
N ALA A 104 -21.27 3.23 -6.34
CA ALA A 104 -21.71 4.59 -6.62
C ALA A 104 -23.01 4.66 -7.41
N LEU A 105 -23.19 3.80 -8.41
CA LEU A 105 -24.41 3.73 -9.22
C LEU A 105 -25.61 3.23 -8.40
N ASN A 106 -25.41 2.20 -7.56
CA ASN A 106 -26.44 1.73 -6.63
C ASN A 106 -26.86 2.82 -5.65
N ARG A 107 -25.89 3.56 -5.07
CA ARG A 107 -26.20 4.69 -4.18
C ARG A 107 -26.92 5.81 -4.90
N TYR A 108 -26.46 6.19 -6.09
CA TYR A 108 -27.13 7.20 -6.92
C TYR A 108 -28.58 6.84 -7.22
N SER A 109 -28.82 5.59 -7.62
CA SER A 109 -30.16 5.13 -7.97
C SER A 109 -31.07 5.11 -6.75
N LYS A 110 -30.57 4.68 -5.59
CA LYS A 110 -31.29 4.68 -4.31
C LYS A 110 -31.67 6.09 -3.84
N GLU A 111 -30.80 7.07 -4.01
CA GLU A 111 -31.08 8.45 -3.62
C GLU A 111 -32.05 9.16 -4.57
N LYS A 112 -32.12 8.73 -5.84
CA LYS A 112 -32.87 9.43 -6.89
C LYS A 112 -34.24 8.86 -7.19
N TYR A 113 -34.43 7.54 -7.05
CA TYR A 113 -35.63 6.85 -7.50
C TYR A 113 -36.34 6.13 -6.36
N GLN A 114 -37.67 6.15 -6.40
CA GLN A 114 -38.49 5.34 -5.48
C GLN A 114 -38.27 3.84 -5.70
N PHE A 115 -38.05 3.42 -6.95
CA PHE A 115 -37.69 2.06 -7.35
C PHE A 115 -36.27 2.07 -7.95
N PRO A 116 -35.23 1.83 -7.14
CA PRO A 116 -33.85 1.93 -7.60
C PRO A 116 -33.49 0.82 -8.61
N ILE A 117 -32.64 1.18 -9.57
CA ILE A 117 -31.92 0.24 -10.42
C ILE A 117 -30.84 -0.44 -9.57
N ILE A 118 -30.80 -1.77 -9.64
CA ILE A 118 -29.79 -2.59 -8.95
C ILE A 118 -28.71 -2.97 -9.96
N TYR A 119 -27.47 -2.59 -9.67
CA TYR A 119 -26.30 -2.94 -10.47
C TYR A 119 -25.53 -4.07 -9.78
N ASP A 120 -25.24 -5.15 -10.52
CA ASP A 120 -24.36 -6.24 -10.12
C ASP A 120 -23.26 -6.41 -11.18
N PHE A 121 -22.02 -6.07 -10.84
CA PHE A 121 -20.86 -6.19 -11.70
C PHE A 121 -19.92 -7.29 -11.22
N LYS A 122 -20.39 -8.32 -10.48
CA LYS A 122 -19.55 -9.41 -9.95
C LYS A 122 -18.71 -10.12 -11.01
N ILE A 123 -19.19 -10.16 -12.26
CA ILE A 123 -18.47 -10.70 -13.41
C ILE A 123 -17.03 -10.19 -13.54
N ARG A 124 -16.75 -8.96 -13.07
CA ARG A 124 -15.40 -8.39 -13.03
C ARG A 124 -14.38 -9.27 -12.28
N GLN A 125 -14.82 -9.95 -11.21
CA GLN A 125 -13.94 -10.81 -10.40
C GLN A 125 -13.70 -12.14 -11.07
N GLU A 126 -14.73 -12.72 -11.70
CA GLU A 126 -14.60 -13.94 -12.50
C GLU A 126 -13.61 -13.72 -13.64
N LEU A 127 -13.73 -12.61 -14.38
CA LEU A 127 -12.80 -12.25 -15.45
C LEU A 127 -11.37 -12.03 -14.96
N LEU A 128 -11.20 -11.36 -13.81
CA LEU A 128 -9.87 -11.18 -13.21
C LEU A 128 -9.23 -12.52 -12.82
N ASN A 129 -9.99 -13.44 -12.24
CA ASN A 129 -9.50 -14.77 -11.86
C ASN A 129 -9.16 -15.59 -13.11
N ASN A 130 -10.06 -15.66 -14.08
CA ASN A 130 -9.82 -16.34 -15.36
C ASN A 130 -8.58 -15.79 -16.07
N ALA A 131 -8.40 -14.48 -16.11
CA ALA A 131 -7.22 -13.86 -16.72
C ALA A 131 -5.91 -14.23 -16.01
N ARG A 132 -5.93 -14.45 -14.69
CA ARG A 132 -4.78 -14.94 -13.93
C ARG A 132 -4.51 -16.42 -14.21
N ASP A 133 -5.56 -17.23 -14.18
CA ASP A 133 -5.47 -18.69 -14.34
C ASP A 133 -5.00 -19.07 -15.75
N LEU A 134 -5.50 -18.36 -16.76
CA LEU A 134 -5.10 -18.50 -18.16
C LEU A 134 -3.79 -17.77 -18.50
N LYS A 135 -3.14 -17.13 -17.51
CA LYS A 135 -1.90 -16.35 -17.68
C LYS A 135 -2.00 -15.27 -18.77
N LEU A 136 -3.14 -14.60 -18.86
CA LEU A 136 -3.39 -13.48 -19.78
C LEU A 136 -2.94 -12.12 -19.22
N VAL A 137 -2.24 -12.13 -18.08
CA VAL A 137 -1.70 -10.94 -17.43
C VAL A 137 -0.23 -11.13 -17.09
N ALA A 138 0.56 -10.07 -17.25
CA ALA A 138 1.98 -10.09 -16.92
C ALA A 138 2.20 -10.09 -15.40
N ASN A 139 3.01 -11.04 -14.92
CA ASN A 139 3.49 -11.05 -13.53
C ASN A 139 4.78 -10.23 -13.42
N ASN A 140 4.65 -8.94 -13.12
CA ASN A 140 5.79 -8.03 -12.93
C ASN A 140 6.34 -8.08 -11.50
N TYR A 141 6.34 -9.27 -10.90
CA TYR A 141 6.96 -9.46 -9.59
C TYR A 141 8.45 -9.15 -9.70
N HIS A 142 8.96 -8.37 -8.75
CA HIS A 142 10.36 -7.98 -8.70
C HIS A 142 10.80 -8.00 -7.25
N ASN A 143 11.80 -8.83 -6.92
CA ASN A 143 12.40 -8.86 -5.60
C ASN A 143 13.19 -7.57 -5.35
N ARG A 144 12.92 -6.90 -4.24
CA ARG A 144 13.47 -5.57 -3.91
C ARG A 144 14.48 -5.60 -2.76
N VAL A 145 14.91 -6.79 -2.32
CA VAL A 145 15.98 -6.93 -1.32
C VAL A 145 17.25 -6.27 -1.86
N TYR A 146 17.89 -5.46 -1.03
CA TYR A 146 19.27 -5.05 -1.27
C TYR A 146 20.23 -6.12 -0.74
N ASP A 147 21.19 -6.53 -1.57
CA ASP A 147 22.20 -7.53 -1.22
C ASP A 147 23.17 -7.01 -0.15
N ASN A 148 23.65 -5.77 -0.30
CA ASN A 148 24.50 -5.10 0.68
C ASN A 148 23.89 -3.76 1.12
N PRO A 149 22.86 -3.79 2.00
CA PRO A 149 22.15 -2.58 2.42
C PRO A 149 23.04 -1.63 3.24
N HIS A 150 24.03 -2.16 3.98
CA HIS A 150 24.93 -1.36 4.80
C HIS A 150 25.85 -0.48 3.96
N LEU A 151 26.36 -1.00 2.83
CA LEU A 151 27.14 -0.21 1.88
C LEU A 151 26.37 1.00 1.35
N ILE A 152 25.05 0.84 1.11
CA ILE A 152 24.19 1.95 0.70
C ILE A 152 24.06 2.94 1.85
N ILE A 153 23.73 2.47 3.07
CA ILE A 153 23.57 3.32 4.26
C ILE A 153 24.83 4.17 4.50
N GLU A 154 26.00 3.56 4.51
CA GLU A 154 27.28 4.24 4.77
C GLU A 154 27.61 5.33 3.73
N ASN A 155 27.06 5.22 2.52
CA ASN A 155 27.29 6.16 1.41
C ASN A 155 26.11 7.12 1.14
N LEU A 156 25.09 7.17 2.01
CA LEU A 156 24.07 8.22 1.95
C LEU A 156 24.68 9.56 2.35
N SER A 157 24.32 10.62 1.65
CA SER A 157 24.93 11.94 1.83
C SER A 157 24.50 12.67 3.11
N ASN A 158 23.33 12.31 3.66
CA ASN A 158 22.79 12.95 4.86
C ASN A 158 22.76 11.99 6.06
N PRO A 159 23.39 12.33 7.20
CA PRO A 159 23.35 11.50 8.42
C PRO A 159 21.93 11.18 8.93
N LYS A 160 20.95 12.07 8.72
CA LYS A 160 19.55 11.78 9.05
C LYS A 160 18.98 10.70 8.13
N HIS A 161 19.33 10.70 6.84
CA HIS A 161 18.91 9.64 5.92
C HIS A 161 19.57 8.30 6.26
N GLN A 162 20.83 8.32 6.71
CA GLN A 162 21.51 7.14 7.25
C GLN A 162 20.72 6.56 8.43
N LEU A 163 20.43 7.37 9.44
CA LEU A 163 19.68 6.94 10.63
C LEU A 163 18.28 6.41 10.27
N ALA A 164 17.53 7.11 9.42
CA ALA A 164 16.21 6.67 8.98
C ALA A 164 16.27 5.32 8.24
N THR A 165 17.27 5.14 7.37
CA THR A 165 17.47 3.88 6.63
C THR A 165 17.86 2.73 7.53
N THR A 166 18.75 2.96 8.50
CA THR A 166 19.13 1.97 9.51
C THR A 166 17.91 1.51 10.30
N ILE A 167 17.04 2.43 10.74
CA ILE A 167 15.79 2.08 11.43
C ILE A 167 14.86 1.23 10.54
N GLN A 168 14.76 1.53 9.23
CA GLN A 168 13.97 0.71 8.31
C GLN A 168 14.56 -0.68 8.08
N LEU A 169 15.88 -0.80 8.00
CA LEU A 169 16.58 -2.06 7.79
C LEU A 169 16.50 -2.95 9.03
N GLU A 170 16.67 -2.39 10.23
CA GLU A 170 16.68 -3.14 11.48
C GLU A 170 15.29 -3.50 11.96
N GLY A 171 14.31 -2.60 11.80
CA GLY A 171 12.98 -2.77 12.39
C GLY A 171 11.85 -2.91 11.37
N GLY A 172 12.17 -2.91 10.08
CA GLY A 172 11.19 -3.13 9.02
C GLY A 172 10.16 -2.03 8.88
N ALA A 173 10.36 -0.84 9.44
CA ALA A 173 9.38 0.25 9.42
C ALA A 173 9.04 0.75 8.00
N ARG A 174 7.81 1.26 7.81
CA ARG A 174 7.48 2.01 6.59
C ARG A 174 8.21 3.35 6.54
N SER A 175 8.31 3.94 5.35
CA SER A 175 8.92 5.26 5.18
C SER A 175 8.27 6.31 6.09
N GLU A 176 6.95 6.33 6.18
CA GLU A 176 6.21 7.22 7.08
C GLU A 176 6.56 7.02 8.57
N GLY A 177 6.95 5.81 8.96
CA GLY A 177 7.38 5.47 10.32
C GLY A 177 8.83 5.89 10.64
N VAL A 178 9.62 6.30 9.64
CA VAL A 178 11.00 6.77 9.83
C VAL A 178 11.22 8.21 9.39
N THR A 179 10.32 8.78 8.57
CA THR A 179 10.46 10.16 8.11
C THR A 179 10.03 11.19 9.16
N LEU A 180 9.21 10.77 10.13
CA LEU A 180 8.79 11.56 11.27
C LEU A 180 8.71 10.66 12.51
N ILE A 181 9.62 10.87 13.45
CA ILE A 181 9.63 10.18 14.75
C ILE A 181 9.60 11.25 15.84
N LYS A 182 8.66 11.17 16.75
CA LYS A 182 8.57 12.05 17.91
C LYS A 182 9.27 11.44 19.10
N LYS A 183 9.78 12.28 19.99
CA LYS A 183 10.49 11.84 21.20
C LYS A 183 9.63 10.93 22.08
N GLU A 184 8.32 11.19 22.18
CA GLU A 184 7.41 10.33 22.95
C GLU A 184 7.22 8.92 22.38
N GLN A 185 7.65 8.66 21.13
CA GLN A 185 7.58 7.33 20.52
C GLN A 185 8.74 6.43 20.94
N LEU A 186 9.78 7.00 21.56
CA LEU A 186 10.90 6.24 22.11
C LEU A 186 10.45 5.64 23.45
N LYS A 187 10.46 4.31 23.52
CA LYS A 187 10.08 3.55 24.72
C LYS A 187 11.34 3.24 25.54
N ASP A 188 11.54 1.98 25.87
CA ASP A 188 12.71 1.49 26.59
C ASP A 188 13.43 0.42 25.78
N ILE A 189 14.62 0.04 26.24
CA ILE A 189 15.30 -1.16 25.77
C ILE A 189 14.59 -2.38 26.36
N LYS A 190 14.34 -3.39 25.54
CA LYS A 190 13.71 -4.66 25.93
C LYS A 190 14.51 -5.84 25.38
N ILE A 191 14.20 -7.04 25.85
CA ILE A 191 14.71 -8.27 25.28
C ILE A 191 13.79 -8.67 24.13
N ASP A 192 14.36 -8.86 22.94
CA ASP A 192 13.67 -9.48 21.81
C ASP A 192 13.43 -10.96 22.13
N GLU A 193 12.17 -11.36 22.23
CA GLU A 193 11.77 -12.73 22.60
C GLU A 193 12.29 -13.80 21.62
N ILE A 194 12.59 -13.39 20.37
CA ILE A 194 13.06 -14.30 19.33
C ILE A 194 14.56 -14.56 19.46
N THR A 195 15.36 -13.51 19.63
CA THR A 195 16.83 -13.58 19.60
C THR A 195 17.47 -13.54 20.99
N SER A 196 16.69 -13.26 22.03
CA SER A 196 17.14 -12.98 23.39
C SER A 196 18.15 -11.81 23.49
N LYS A 197 18.22 -10.93 22.48
CA LYS A 197 19.10 -9.75 22.47
C LYS A 197 18.38 -8.52 23.00
N ASN A 198 19.14 -7.60 23.58
CA ASN A 198 18.63 -6.28 23.91
C ASN A 198 18.37 -5.47 22.63
N VAL A 199 17.17 -4.89 22.53
CA VAL A 199 16.72 -4.05 21.41
C VAL A 199 16.07 -2.78 21.94
N GLY A 200 16.30 -1.66 21.25
CA GLY A 200 15.55 -0.43 21.48
C GLY A 200 14.18 -0.49 20.82
N VAL A 201 13.19 0.14 21.44
CA VAL A 201 11.80 0.08 20.97
C VAL A 201 11.29 1.45 20.55
N ILE A 202 10.80 1.54 19.32
CA ILE A 202 10.10 2.72 18.80
C ILE A 202 8.65 2.35 18.49
N GLU A 203 7.69 3.02 19.13
CA GLU A 203 6.28 2.87 18.76
C GLU A 203 5.99 3.66 17.49
N THR A 204 5.46 3.02 16.46
CA THR A 204 5.15 3.67 15.19
C THR A 204 3.68 3.53 14.84
N LYS A 205 3.11 4.59 14.26
CA LYS A 205 1.76 4.57 13.69
C LYS A 205 1.85 4.62 12.17
N GLU A 206 1.62 3.48 11.55
CA GLU A 206 1.75 3.30 10.09
C GLU A 206 0.37 3.17 9.40
N LYS A 207 0.42 2.85 8.11
CA LYS A 207 -0.67 2.72 7.15
C LYS A 207 -1.95 2.18 7.75
N GLY A 208 -3.01 2.98 7.61
CA GLY A 208 -4.34 2.66 8.14
C GLY A 208 -4.48 2.96 9.64
N GLY A 209 -3.54 3.70 10.24
CA GLY A 209 -3.57 4.08 11.64
C GLY A 209 -3.12 2.97 12.59
N LYS A 210 -2.41 1.97 12.08
CA LYS A 210 -1.96 0.82 12.89
C LYS A 210 -0.78 1.23 13.75
N VAL A 211 -0.99 1.14 15.06
CA VAL A 211 0.06 1.34 16.06
C VAL A 211 0.78 0.01 16.28
N GLY A 212 2.10 0.04 16.35
CA GLY A 212 2.90 -1.13 16.71
C GLY A 212 4.36 -0.77 16.89
N ASP A 213 5.06 -1.62 17.63
CA ASP A 213 6.46 -1.43 17.96
C ASP A 213 7.37 -1.81 16.77
N VAL A 214 8.53 -1.17 16.74
CA VAL A 214 9.63 -1.42 15.82
C VAL A 214 10.85 -1.63 16.69
N PHE A 215 11.51 -2.76 16.50
CA PHE A 215 12.71 -3.13 17.26
C PHE A 215 13.95 -2.76 16.45
N ILE A 216 14.89 -2.07 17.09
CA ILE A 216 16.15 -1.64 16.49
C ILE A 216 17.31 -1.97 17.43
N SER A 217 18.54 -1.94 16.91
CA SER A 217 19.70 -2.18 17.78
C SER A 217 19.82 -1.09 18.86
N THR A 218 20.39 -1.43 20.01
CA THR A 218 20.62 -0.46 21.09
C THR A 218 21.46 0.71 20.62
N LYS A 219 22.45 0.46 19.75
CA LYS A 219 23.28 1.50 19.11
C LYS A 219 22.44 2.48 18.27
N THR A 220 21.54 1.99 17.42
CA THR A 220 20.67 2.85 16.62
C THR A 220 19.71 3.63 17.52
N TYR A 221 19.20 2.99 18.58
CA TYR A 221 18.32 3.61 19.56
C TYR A 221 19.00 4.75 20.32
N GLU A 222 20.21 4.53 20.84
CA GLU A 222 21.04 5.55 21.49
C GLU A 222 21.39 6.69 20.53
N THR A 223 21.69 6.38 19.26
CA THR A 223 21.95 7.40 18.23
C THR A 223 20.73 8.32 18.04
N LEU A 224 19.52 7.74 18.02
CA LEU A 224 18.28 8.51 17.91
C LEU A 224 17.98 9.30 19.19
N GLN A 225 18.23 8.74 20.38
CA GLN A 225 18.12 9.48 21.65
C GLN A 225 19.07 10.69 21.68
N ASN A 226 20.33 10.47 21.31
CA ASN A 226 21.34 11.52 21.24
C ASN A 226 20.97 12.60 20.24
N PHE A 227 20.34 12.24 19.12
CA PHE A 227 19.80 13.22 18.17
C PHE A 227 18.82 14.18 18.85
N PHE A 228 17.86 13.68 19.63
CA PHE A 228 16.90 14.54 20.34
C PHE A 228 17.56 15.41 21.40
N LEU A 229 18.53 14.88 22.14
CA LEU A 229 19.25 15.59 23.20
C LEU A 229 20.14 16.71 22.63
N GLN A 230 20.95 16.41 21.62
CA GLN A 230 21.93 17.35 21.05
C GLN A 230 21.28 18.47 20.25
N ASN A 231 20.14 18.20 19.61
CA ASN A 231 19.42 19.20 18.80
C ASN A 231 18.32 19.92 19.59
N ASP A 232 18.14 19.61 20.88
CA ASP A 232 17.07 20.12 21.74
C ASP A 232 15.70 20.13 21.05
N THR A 233 15.29 18.97 20.53
CA THR A 233 14.07 18.83 19.73
C THR A 233 13.18 17.69 20.22
N SER A 234 11.88 17.79 19.92
CA SER A 234 10.89 16.75 20.19
C SER A 234 10.56 15.91 18.95
N TYR A 235 11.10 16.24 17.77
CA TYR A 235 10.84 15.50 16.53
C TYR A 235 12.10 15.32 15.68
N PHE A 236 12.31 14.08 15.23
CA PHE A 236 13.17 13.75 14.11
C PHE A 236 12.31 13.82 12.83
N LYS A 237 12.73 14.64 11.87
CA LYS A 237 12.01 14.83 10.61
C LYS A 237 12.96 14.95 9.43
N ILE A 238 12.61 14.27 8.34
CA ILE A 238 13.28 14.37 7.04
C ILE A 238 12.26 14.55 5.90
N SER A 239 12.71 15.15 4.80
CA SER A 239 11.90 15.24 3.58
C SER A 239 11.87 13.88 2.89
N TYR A 240 10.69 13.32 2.64
CA TYR A 240 10.56 12.03 1.94
C TYR A 240 11.16 12.09 0.52
N GLN A 241 11.01 13.22 -0.17
CA GLN A 241 11.53 13.36 -1.53
C GLN A 241 13.07 13.37 -1.52
N GLU A 242 13.69 14.20 -0.68
CA GLU A 242 15.15 14.24 -0.52
C GLU A 242 15.70 12.90 -0.06
N TYR A 243 14.97 12.20 0.81
CA TYR A 243 15.35 10.89 1.29
C TYR A 243 15.41 9.84 0.17
N ILE A 244 14.38 9.79 -0.68
CA ILE A 244 14.37 8.88 -1.84
C ILE A 244 15.42 9.28 -2.87
N ASP A 245 15.61 10.58 -3.11
CA ASP A 245 16.59 11.07 -4.08
C ASP A 245 18.04 10.78 -3.63
N ASP A 246 18.32 10.85 -2.33
CA ASP A 246 19.61 10.45 -1.75
C ASP A 246 19.87 8.94 -1.96
N ILE A 247 18.90 8.08 -1.61
CA ILE A 247 19.01 6.62 -1.86
C ILE A 247 19.25 6.35 -3.35
N LYS A 248 18.49 6.99 -4.23
CA LYS A 248 18.62 6.81 -5.68
C LYS A 248 20.01 7.22 -6.17
N THR A 249 20.48 8.39 -5.75
CA THR A 249 21.78 8.93 -6.14
C THR A 249 22.92 8.05 -5.63
N THR A 250 22.84 7.57 -4.39
CA THR A 250 23.83 6.65 -3.81
C THR A 250 23.83 5.30 -4.53
N CYS A 251 22.67 4.71 -4.82
CA CYS A 251 22.60 3.47 -5.60
C CYS A 251 23.24 3.63 -6.98
N GLN A 252 22.98 4.76 -7.67
CA GLN A 252 23.59 5.06 -8.97
C GLN A 252 25.11 5.18 -8.88
N LYS A 253 25.63 5.89 -7.88
CA LYS A 253 27.09 6.05 -7.65
C LYS A 253 27.79 4.71 -7.38
N LEU A 254 27.14 3.82 -6.62
CA LEU A 254 27.66 2.51 -6.26
C LEU A 254 27.42 1.44 -7.34
N ASN A 255 26.74 1.77 -8.44
CA ASN A 255 26.29 0.83 -9.46
C ASN A 255 25.45 -0.34 -8.89
N ILE A 256 24.58 -0.03 -7.93
CA ILE A 256 23.65 -0.98 -7.28
C ILE A 256 22.23 -0.72 -7.81
N PRO A 257 21.42 -1.76 -8.10
CA PRO A 257 20.03 -1.59 -8.48
C PRO A 257 19.23 -0.80 -7.44
N HIS A 258 18.54 0.26 -7.87
CA HIS A 258 17.73 1.09 -6.97
C HIS A 258 16.36 0.45 -6.70
N HIS A 259 16.03 0.22 -5.43
CA HIS A 259 14.75 -0.34 -4.99
C HIS A 259 13.94 0.59 -4.07
N GLY A 260 14.38 1.85 -3.92
CA GLY A 260 13.82 2.85 -3.02
C GLY A 260 13.96 2.48 -1.55
N SER A 261 13.32 3.25 -0.67
CA SER A 261 13.30 2.98 0.77
C SER A 261 12.61 1.66 1.13
N HIS A 262 11.70 1.19 0.26
CA HIS A 262 11.00 -0.07 0.51
C HIS A 262 11.93 -1.28 0.39
N GLY A 263 13.04 -1.18 -0.34
CA GLY A 263 14.02 -2.27 -0.44
C GLY A 263 14.62 -2.66 0.91
N PHE A 264 14.88 -1.69 1.80
CA PHE A 264 15.37 -1.99 3.16
C PHE A 264 14.36 -2.75 4.00
N ARG A 265 13.06 -2.44 3.84
CA ARG A 265 11.99 -3.19 4.50
C ARG A 265 11.83 -4.61 3.94
N TRP A 266 12.12 -4.82 2.65
CA TRP A 266 12.20 -6.16 2.07
C TRP A 266 13.37 -6.95 2.64
N THR A 267 14.55 -6.31 2.72
CA THR A 267 15.74 -6.91 3.33
C THR A 267 15.49 -7.27 4.80
N PHE A 268 14.84 -6.40 5.57
CA PHE A 268 14.41 -6.72 6.94
C PHE A 268 13.55 -7.99 6.98
N ALA A 269 12.47 -8.05 6.19
CA ALA A 269 11.53 -9.16 6.23
C ALA A 269 12.24 -10.51 5.95
N GLN A 270 13.09 -10.53 4.93
CA GLN A 270 13.85 -11.73 4.57
C GLN A 270 14.86 -12.13 5.66
N ASN A 271 15.60 -11.18 6.21
CA ASN A 271 16.58 -11.44 7.26
C ASN A 271 15.89 -11.90 8.55
N ARG A 272 14.78 -11.27 8.92
CA ARG A 272 14.04 -11.59 10.14
C ARG A 272 13.40 -12.96 10.06
N VAL A 273 12.84 -13.37 8.90
CA VAL A 273 12.35 -14.76 8.73
C VAL A 273 13.48 -15.78 8.95
N ARG A 274 14.67 -15.54 8.37
CA ARG A 274 15.84 -16.41 8.60
C ARG A 274 16.25 -16.41 10.07
N GLU A 275 16.20 -15.26 10.73
CA GLU A 275 16.53 -15.15 12.15
C GLU A 275 15.58 -15.97 13.03
N TYR A 276 14.27 -15.94 12.77
CA TYR A 276 13.30 -16.83 13.43
C TYR A 276 13.65 -18.31 13.21
N GLN A 277 13.92 -18.71 11.97
CA GLN A 277 14.25 -20.11 11.65
C GLN A 277 15.54 -20.56 12.35
N ASN A 278 16.55 -19.68 12.45
CA ASN A 278 17.78 -19.95 13.19
C ASN A 278 17.57 -20.13 14.70
N HIS A 279 16.46 -19.61 15.25
CA HIS A 279 16.07 -19.78 16.65
C HIS A 279 14.98 -20.86 16.83
N GLY A 280 14.83 -21.78 15.86
CA GLY A 280 14.02 -22.98 16.00
C GLY A 280 12.53 -22.84 15.66
N TYR A 281 12.10 -21.67 15.15
CA TYR A 281 10.73 -21.49 14.68
C TYR A 281 10.53 -22.15 13.30
N THR A 282 9.36 -22.75 13.10
CA THR A 282 8.95 -23.25 11.78
C THR A 282 8.82 -22.12 10.77
N TYR A 283 8.85 -22.44 9.47
CA TYR A 283 8.71 -21.44 8.41
C TYR A 283 7.39 -20.65 8.53
N GLU A 284 6.29 -21.33 8.81
CA GLU A 284 4.97 -20.73 8.97
C GLU A 284 4.91 -19.80 10.19
N GLN A 285 5.51 -20.22 11.32
CA GLN A 285 5.64 -19.38 12.50
C GLN A 285 6.50 -18.15 12.23
N ALA A 286 7.62 -18.30 11.52
CA ALA A 286 8.48 -17.19 11.12
C ALA A 286 7.74 -16.19 10.23
N LEU A 287 7.03 -16.66 9.20
CA LEU A 287 6.22 -15.79 8.33
C LEU A 287 5.16 -15.00 9.11
N GLN A 288 4.48 -15.65 10.06
CA GLN A 288 3.42 -15.04 10.84
C GLN A 288 3.97 -14.06 11.89
N GLY A 289 5.06 -14.41 12.57
CA GLY A 289 5.76 -13.52 13.51
C GLY A 289 6.23 -12.24 12.82
N VAL A 290 6.96 -12.38 11.71
CA VAL A 290 7.40 -11.23 10.90
C VAL A 290 6.22 -10.44 10.34
N SER A 291 5.13 -11.10 9.96
CA SER A 291 3.90 -10.40 9.54
C SER A 291 3.42 -9.46 10.66
N TRP A 292 3.34 -9.94 11.90
CA TRP A 292 2.91 -9.11 13.03
C TRP A 292 3.88 -7.96 13.34
N GLU A 293 5.19 -8.21 13.36
CA GLU A 293 6.22 -7.16 13.54
C GLU A 293 6.09 -6.07 12.47
N MET A 294 5.80 -6.48 11.22
CA MET A 294 5.55 -5.59 10.10
C MET A 294 4.14 -4.97 10.07
N LYS A 295 3.34 -5.18 11.12
CA LYS A 295 1.97 -4.67 11.32
C LYS A 295 0.98 -5.21 10.27
N HIS A 296 1.24 -6.41 9.79
CA HIS A 296 0.36 -7.22 8.94
C HIS A 296 -0.37 -8.27 9.78
N PHE A 297 -1.49 -8.78 9.25
CA PHE A 297 -2.30 -9.79 9.94
C PHE A 297 -2.21 -11.17 9.30
N ARG A 298 -1.62 -11.27 8.10
CA ARG A 298 -1.61 -12.48 7.28
C ARG A 298 -0.18 -12.82 6.90
N ALA A 299 0.27 -14.03 7.24
CA ALA A 299 1.57 -14.57 6.84
C ALA A 299 1.85 -14.46 5.33
N SER A 300 0.83 -14.66 4.48
CA SER A 300 0.97 -14.54 3.01
C SER A 300 1.43 -13.15 2.52
N ILE A 301 1.36 -12.11 3.37
CA ILE A 301 1.93 -10.80 3.05
C ILE A 301 3.45 -10.83 3.23
N THR A 302 3.97 -11.51 4.26
CA THR A 302 5.41 -11.70 4.46
C THR A 302 6.01 -12.53 3.33
N GLU A 303 5.31 -13.58 2.89
CA GLU A 303 5.74 -14.44 1.78
C GLU A 303 6.03 -13.64 0.49
N HIS A 304 5.21 -12.62 0.20
CA HIS A 304 5.45 -11.70 -0.92
C HIS A 304 6.80 -10.97 -0.84
N TYR A 305 7.30 -10.68 0.37
CA TYR A 305 8.62 -10.07 0.58
C TYR A 305 9.78 -11.05 0.37
N LEU A 306 9.53 -12.37 0.29
CA LEU A 306 10.56 -13.39 0.22
C LEU A 306 10.94 -13.83 -1.19
N GLY A 307 10.14 -13.51 -2.22
CA GLY A 307 10.37 -14.00 -3.57
C GLY A 307 9.30 -14.96 -4.09
N HIS A 308 8.30 -15.29 -3.27
CA HIS A 308 7.35 -16.38 -3.53
C HIS A 308 5.96 -15.88 -3.97
#